data_AF-A0A822H732-F1
#
_entry.id   AF-A0A822H732-F1
#
_cell.length_a   1.000
_cell.length_b   1.000
_cell.length_c   1.000
_cell.angle_alpha   90.00
_cell.angle_beta   90.00
_cell.angle_gamma   90.00
#
_symmetry.space_group_name_H-M   'P 1'
#
loop_
_entity.id
_entity.type
_entity.pdbx_description
1 polymer ?
#
loop_
_entity_poly.entity_id
_entity_poly.type
_entity_poly.pdbx_seq_one_letter_code
_entity_poly.pdbx_strand_id
1 'polypeptide(L)'
;TGTEPYCVAVGAFNHDARLDIVVANRDSNTVGVLLGYGNGSFENQATYSTGSNPWSVAVGDFNNDINLDIVVANAHDNTVSVLLGYGDGSFANQTTYSTDSYPLSVAVGDFNNDNHLDIVVANYDGNTLSVLLGYGDGSFANQMTYSTGSSPIAVAVGDFNNDNQLDIVVVNRDDNTVSVLLGYGDGSFANQTTYSTGSGPISVAVGDFNNDTQL
;
A
#
# COMPACT_ATOMS: atom_id res chain seq x y z
N THR A 1 -10.75 4.80 20.65
CA THR A 1 -10.51 5.83 19.62
C THR A 1 -9.04 5.80 19.29
N GLY A 2 -8.68 5.66 18.02
CA GLY A 2 -7.30 5.81 17.58
C GLY A 2 -6.83 7.25 17.73
N THR A 3 -5.52 7.43 17.88
CA THR A 3 -4.86 8.75 18.00
C THR A 3 -3.86 8.94 16.87
N GLU A 4 -3.71 10.18 16.41
CA GLU A 4 -2.82 10.60 15.31
C GLU A 4 -3.06 9.83 13.98
N PRO A 5 -4.19 10.10 13.29
CA PRO A 5 -4.46 9.47 12.00
C PRO A 5 -3.48 9.97 10.93
N TYR A 6 -2.83 9.05 10.21
CA TYR A 6 -1.79 9.40 9.23
C TYR A 6 -2.22 9.18 7.77
N CYS A 7 -2.79 8.02 7.48
CA CYS A 7 -3.22 7.62 6.15
C CYS A 7 -4.62 7.01 6.21
N VAL A 8 -5.36 7.11 5.10
CA VAL A 8 -6.69 6.55 4.94
C VAL A 8 -6.81 5.77 3.64
N ALA A 9 -7.60 4.71 3.66
CA ALA A 9 -8.08 4.03 2.46
C ALA A 9 -9.60 3.87 2.54
N VAL A 10 -10.24 3.71 1.38
CA VAL A 10 -11.69 3.69 1.22
C VAL A 10 -12.09 2.42 0.49
N GLY A 11 -13.15 1.76 0.96
CA GLY A 11 -13.65 0.52 0.39
C GLY A 11 -15.04 0.19 0.94
N ALA A 12 -15.70 -0.84 0.40
CA ALA A 12 -16.93 -1.38 0.99
C ALA A 12 -16.55 -2.64 1.79
N PHE A 13 -16.33 -2.51 3.10
CA PHE A 13 -15.81 -3.61 3.93
C PHE A 13 -16.91 -4.56 4.43
N ASN A 14 -18.18 -4.19 4.27
CA ASN A 14 -19.34 -4.95 4.75
C ASN A 14 -20.39 -5.26 3.65
N HIS A 15 -20.03 -5.05 2.38
CA HIS A 15 -20.88 -5.30 1.20
C HIS A 15 -22.24 -4.58 1.18
N ASP A 16 -22.36 -3.45 1.87
CA ASP A 16 -23.62 -2.68 1.95
C ASP A 16 -23.80 -1.65 0.80
N ALA A 17 -22.89 -1.67 -0.18
CA ALA A 17 -22.79 -0.74 -1.31
C ALA A 17 -22.54 0.73 -0.92
N ARG A 18 -22.05 0.98 0.30
CA ARG A 18 -21.61 2.29 0.79
C ARG A 18 -20.09 2.28 0.98
N LEU A 19 -19.51 3.47 0.93
CA LEU A 19 -18.08 3.64 1.17
C LEU A 19 -17.81 3.76 2.67
N ASP A 20 -16.91 2.93 3.13
CA ASP A 20 -16.35 2.90 4.47
C ASP A 20 -14.92 3.44 4.44
N ILE A 21 -14.35 3.69 5.63
CA ILE A 21 -12.98 4.20 5.76
C ILE A 21 -12.17 3.29 6.68
N VAL A 22 -10.93 3.00 6.28
CA VAL A 22 -9.89 2.51 7.19
C VAL A 22 -8.85 3.60 7.40
N VAL A 23 -8.37 3.74 8.64
CA VAL A 23 -7.44 4.79 9.07
C VAL A 23 -6.29 4.17 9.85
N ALA A 24 -5.05 4.47 9.47
CA ALA A 24 -3.86 4.14 10.25
C ALA A 24 -3.72 5.14 11.43
N ASN A 25 -3.76 4.64 12.68
CA ASN A 25 -3.65 5.46 13.89
C ASN A 25 -2.26 5.29 14.51
N ARG A 26 -1.34 6.19 14.16
CA ARG A 26 0.10 6.05 14.38
C ARG A 26 0.48 5.84 15.84
N ASP A 27 -0.06 6.65 16.74
CA ASP A 27 0.29 6.62 18.18
C ASP A 27 -0.40 5.47 18.94
N SER A 28 -1.49 4.94 18.38
CA SER A 28 -2.27 3.86 19.01
C SER A 28 -1.84 2.47 18.54
N ASN A 29 -0.95 2.34 17.54
CA ASN A 29 -0.56 1.07 16.92
C ASN A 29 -1.78 0.24 16.47
N THR A 30 -2.74 0.91 15.83
CA THR A 30 -3.97 0.29 15.33
C THR A 30 -4.33 0.83 13.94
N VAL A 31 -5.10 0.05 13.20
CA VAL A 31 -6.02 0.60 12.19
C VAL A 31 -7.40 0.73 12.79
N GLY A 32 -8.11 1.77 12.39
CA GLY A 32 -9.50 1.96 12.74
C GLY A 32 -10.40 1.91 11.52
N VAL A 33 -11.51 1.19 11.63
CA VAL A 33 -12.51 1.00 10.58
C VAL A 33 -13.77 1.76 10.96
N LEU A 34 -14.26 2.57 10.03
CA LEU A 34 -15.46 3.39 10.17
C LEU A 34 -16.45 3.02 9.06
N LEU A 35 -17.53 2.33 9.42
CA LEU A 35 -18.56 1.93 8.47
C LEU A 35 -19.46 3.12 8.12
N GLY A 36 -19.70 3.33 6.84
CA GLY A 36 -20.39 4.49 6.30
C GLY A 36 -21.91 4.32 6.26
N TYR A 37 -22.64 5.36 6.66
CA TYR A 37 -24.09 5.39 6.48
C TYR A 37 -24.51 5.82 5.07
N GLY A 38 -23.58 6.20 4.20
CA GLY A 38 -23.84 6.65 2.82
C GLY A 38 -24.31 8.10 2.69
N ASN A 39 -24.35 8.84 3.80
CA ASN A 39 -24.75 10.26 3.87
C ASN A 39 -23.61 11.16 4.38
N GLY A 40 -22.37 10.67 4.36
CA GLY A 40 -21.19 11.35 4.89
C GLY A 40 -20.99 11.21 6.40
N SER A 41 -21.85 10.47 7.11
CA SER A 41 -21.63 10.08 8.51
C SER A 41 -21.23 8.60 8.64
N PHE A 42 -20.60 8.27 9.76
CA PHE A 42 -20.00 6.96 10.02
C PHE A 42 -20.40 6.39 11.38
N GLU A 43 -20.34 5.08 11.51
CA GLU A 43 -20.43 4.35 12.77
C GLU A 43 -19.26 4.68 13.71
N ASN A 44 -19.37 4.23 14.96
CA ASN A 44 -18.24 4.30 15.89
C ASN A 44 -17.09 3.45 15.36
N GLN A 45 -15.88 4.00 15.43
CA GLN A 45 -14.66 3.34 14.99
C GLN A 45 -14.44 2.01 15.73
N ALA A 46 -14.35 0.91 14.98
CA ALA A 46 -13.76 -0.35 15.44
C ALA A 46 -12.25 -0.29 15.24
N THR A 47 -11.45 -0.84 16.16
CA THR A 47 -9.98 -0.77 16.07
C THR A 47 -9.35 -2.16 16.12
N TYR A 48 -8.34 -2.37 15.28
CA TYR A 48 -7.58 -3.61 15.18
C TYR A 48 -6.10 -3.31 15.35
N SER A 49 -5.40 -4.17 16.10
CA SER A 49 -3.97 -3.99 16.38
C SER A 49 -3.13 -4.18 15.11
N THR A 50 -2.12 -3.31 14.96
CA THR A 50 -1.08 -3.40 13.91
C THR A 50 0.29 -3.60 14.56
N GLY A 51 1.36 -3.45 13.77
CA GLY A 51 2.69 -3.17 14.32
C GLY A 51 2.80 -1.71 14.81
N SER A 52 4.00 -1.35 15.24
CA SER A 52 4.34 -0.06 15.81
C SER A 52 4.40 1.06 14.76
N ASN A 53 3.74 2.17 15.07
CA ASN A 53 3.64 3.36 14.22
C ASN A 53 3.18 3.05 12.79
N PRO A 54 1.93 2.59 12.63
CA PRO A 54 1.34 2.39 11.32
C PRO A 54 1.28 3.74 10.58
N TRP A 55 1.80 3.77 9.36
CA TRP A 55 2.00 5.01 8.59
C TRP A 55 1.13 5.06 7.34
N SER A 56 1.08 3.98 6.57
CA SER A 56 0.31 3.88 5.33
C SER A 56 -0.62 2.67 5.39
N VAL A 57 -1.78 2.79 4.74
CA VAL A 57 -2.76 1.72 4.61
C VAL A 57 -3.18 1.57 3.15
N ALA A 58 -3.31 0.33 2.69
CA ALA A 58 -3.93 -0.03 1.42
C ALA A 58 -4.91 -1.19 1.64
N VAL A 59 -5.81 -1.40 0.68
CA VAL A 59 -6.88 -2.41 0.76
C VAL A 59 -7.01 -3.15 -0.54
N GLY A 60 -7.43 -4.42 -0.46
CA GLY A 60 -7.58 -5.32 -1.60
C GLY A 60 -8.03 -6.70 -1.13
N ASP A 61 -8.43 -7.57 -2.04
CA ASP A 61 -8.73 -8.97 -1.74
C ASP A 61 -7.43 -9.80 -1.86
N PHE A 62 -6.78 -10.11 -0.73
CA PHE A 62 -5.50 -10.83 -0.71
C PHE A 62 -5.67 -12.36 -0.62
N ASN A 63 -6.89 -12.84 -0.35
CA ASN A 63 -7.19 -14.26 -0.14
C ASN A 63 -8.25 -14.82 -1.11
N ASN A 64 -8.66 -14.03 -2.11
CA ASN A 64 -9.65 -14.34 -3.14
C ASN A 64 -11.03 -14.73 -2.58
N ASP A 65 -11.43 -14.14 -1.46
CA ASP A 65 -12.75 -14.39 -0.84
C ASP A 65 -13.79 -13.29 -1.14
N ILE A 66 -13.42 -12.30 -1.96
CA ILE A 66 -14.22 -11.13 -2.39
C ILE A 66 -14.37 -10.07 -1.30
N ASN A 67 -13.92 -10.32 -0.06
CA ASN A 67 -13.91 -9.33 0.99
C ASN A 67 -12.65 -8.48 0.89
N LEU A 68 -12.80 -7.19 1.21
CA LEU A 68 -11.64 -6.32 1.28
C LEU A 68 -10.86 -6.61 2.56
N ASP A 69 -9.58 -6.89 2.38
CA ASP A 69 -8.57 -7.00 3.41
C ASP A 69 -7.80 -5.69 3.56
N ILE A 70 -6.96 -5.61 4.59
CA ILE A 70 -6.14 -4.44 4.90
C ILE A 70 -4.66 -4.82 4.95
N VAL A 71 -3.81 -4.02 4.33
CA VAL A 71 -2.36 -4.02 4.54
C VAL A 71 -1.90 -2.68 5.11
N VAL A 72 -0.99 -2.73 6.10
CA VAL A 72 -0.51 -1.55 6.83
C VAL A 72 1.00 -1.55 6.93
N ALA A 73 1.67 -0.45 6.57
CA ALA A 73 3.11 -0.27 6.79
C ALA A 73 3.40 0.18 8.23
N ASN A 74 4.19 -0.60 8.97
CA ASN A 74 4.54 -0.33 10.38
C ASN A 74 5.97 0.20 10.47
N ALA A 75 6.12 1.53 10.48
CA ALA A 75 7.41 2.19 10.30
C ALA A 75 8.46 1.75 11.34
N HIS A 76 8.08 1.57 12.61
CA HIS A 76 9.05 1.29 13.66
C HIS A 76 9.39 -0.21 13.82
N ASP A 77 8.55 -1.10 13.30
CA ASP A 77 8.77 -2.54 13.40
C ASP A 77 9.44 -3.13 12.16
N ASN A 78 9.61 -2.34 11.08
CA ASN A 78 10.11 -2.80 9.77
C ASN A 78 9.28 -4.00 9.25
N THR A 79 7.96 -3.84 9.30
CA THR A 79 7.01 -4.85 8.82
C THR A 79 5.83 -4.20 8.10
N VAL A 80 5.11 -5.01 7.34
CA VAL A 80 3.69 -4.77 7.06
C VAL A 80 2.80 -5.70 7.90
N SER A 81 1.63 -5.22 8.30
CA SER A 81 0.55 -6.03 8.87
C SER A 81 -0.51 -6.29 7.82
N VAL A 82 -0.96 -7.54 7.67
CA VAL A 82 -2.09 -7.94 6.84
C VAL A 82 -3.23 -8.41 7.75
N LEU A 83 -4.42 -7.85 7.58
CA LEU A 83 -5.62 -8.21 8.31
C LEU A 83 -6.70 -8.64 7.30
N LEU A 84 -7.10 -9.91 7.36
CA LEU A 84 -8.11 -10.45 6.45
C LEU A 84 -9.52 -10.04 6.90
N GLY A 85 -10.33 -9.56 5.97
CA GLY A 85 -11.70 -9.13 6.19
C GLY A 85 -12.68 -10.30 6.20
N TYR A 86 -13.69 -10.24 7.06
CA TYR A 86 -14.77 -11.22 7.10
C TYR A 86 -16.00 -10.82 6.25
N GLY A 87 -15.95 -9.64 5.61
CA GLY A 87 -17.05 -9.14 4.77
C GLY A 87 -18.23 -8.55 5.53
N ASP A 88 -18.14 -8.42 6.85
CA ASP A 88 -19.14 -7.77 7.71
C ASP A 88 -18.61 -6.48 8.37
N GLY A 89 -17.49 -5.97 7.86
CA GLY A 89 -16.75 -4.84 8.44
C GLY A 89 -15.80 -5.24 9.59
N SER A 90 -15.72 -6.53 9.94
CA SER A 90 -14.75 -7.05 10.91
C SER A 90 -13.58 -7.77 10.26
N PHE A 91 -12.48 -7.87 11.01
CA PHE A 91 -11.18 -8.36 10.51
C PHE A 91 -10.56 -9.38 11.47
N ALA A 92 -9.80 -10.30 10.90
CA ALA A 92 -8.92 -11.21 11.62
C ALA A 92 -7.78 -10.45 12.33
N ASN A 93 -7.11 -11.15 13.25
CA ASN A 93 -5.86 -10.64 13.80
C ASN A 93 -4.79 -10.50 12.70
N GLN A 94 -3.92 -9.51 12.87
CA GLN A 94 -2.81 -9.29 11.94
C GLN A 94 -1.90 -10.50 11.78
N THR A 95 -1.45 -10.72 10.54
CA THR A 95 -0.23 -11.46 10.22
C THR A 95 0.82 -10.47 9.73
N THR A 96 2.07 -10.59 10.17
CA THR A 96 3.11 -9.62 9.86
C THR A 96 4.16 -10.20 8.92
N TYR A 97 4.62 -9.39 7.97
CA TYR A 97 5.70 -9.73 7.03
C TYR A 97 6.81 -8.69 7.13
N SER A 98 8.06 -9.15 7.11
CA SER A 98 9.23 -8.27 7.21
C SER A 98 9.40 -7.42 5.96
N THR A 99 9.70 -6.14 6.17
CA THR A 99 10.15 -5.20 5.15
C THR A 99 11.62 -4.82 5.39
N ASP A 100 12.15 -3.85 4.64
CA ASP A 100 13.37 -3.14 5.00
C ASP A 100 13.08 -1.99 5.98
N SER A 101 14.08 -1.17 6.29
CA SER A 101 14.05 -0.18 7.36
C SER A 101 13.09 0.99 7.11
N TYR A 102 12.24 1.25 8.11
CA TYR A 102 11.33 2.40 8.19
C TYR A 102 10.33 2.48 7.02
N PRO A 103 9.44 1.47 6.84
CA PRO A 103 8.45 1.47 5.78
C PRO A 103 7.40 2.58 5.97
N LEU A 104 7.26 3.46 4.98
CA LEU A 104 6.35 4.62 5.08
C LEU A 104 5.17 4.58 4.10
N SER A 105 5.29 3.91 2.96
CA SER A 105 4.21 3.88 1.96
C SER A 105 4.00 2.46 1.48
N VAL A 106 2.73 2.04 1.35
CA VAL A 106 2.36 0.75 0.79
C VAL A 106 1.40 0.94 -0.39
N ALA A 107 1.60 0.17 -1.45
CA ALA A 107 0.67 0.02 -2.57
C ALA A 107 0.52 -1.47 -2.90
N VAL A 108 -0.53 -1.81 -3.65
CA VAL A 108 -0.88 -3.20 -4.00
C VAL A 108 -1.25 -3.30 -5.47
N GLY A 109 -0.99 -4.46 -6.06
CA GLY A 109 -1.26 -4.77 -7.46
C GLY A 109 -0.79 -6.18 -7.80
N ASP A 110 -1.23 -6.75 -8.92
CA ASP A 110 -0.72 -8.03 -9.43
C ASP A 110 0.54 -7.76 -10.27
N PHE A 111 1.73 -7.98 -9.70
CA PHE A 111 3.01 -7.68 -10.36
C PHE A 111 3.57 -8.87 -11.14
N ASN A 112 2.97 -10.06 -10.99
CA ASN A 112 3.45 -11.32 -11.57
C ASN A 112 2.43 -12.01 -12.49
N ASN A 113 1.27 -11.39 -12.71
CA ASN A 113 0.15 -11.87 -13.53
C ASN A 113 -0.42 -13.22 -13.08
N ASP A 114 -0.39 -13.52 -11.78
CA ASP A 114 -0.98 -14.74 -11.23
C ASP A 114 -2.43 -14.56 -10.75
N ASN A 115 -2.96 -13.33 -10.86
CA ASN A 115 -4.26 -12.87 -10.36
C ASN A 115 -4.37 -12.81 -8.82
N HIS A 116 -3.25 -12.75 -8.12
CA HIS A 116 -3.21 -12.45 -6.70
C HIS A 116 -2.63 -11.06 -6.49
N LEU A 117 -3.16 -10.35 -5.49
CA LEU A 117 -2.61 -9.07 -5.12
C LEU A 117 -1.27 -9.26 -4.39
N ASP A 118 -0.25 -8.59 -4.90
CA ASP A 118 1.06 -8.44 -4.30
C ASP A 118 1.15 -7.10 -3.55
N ILE A 119 2.21 -6.96 -2.75
CA ILE A 119 2.48 -5.76 -1.95
C ILE A 119 3.81 -5.14 -2.39
N VAL A 120 3.82 -3.81 -2.56
CA VAL A 120 5.04 -3.01 -2.67
C VAL A 120 5.11 -1.98 -1.55
N VAL A 121 6.29 -1.82 -0.94
CA VAL A 121 6.52 -0.93 0.21
C VAL A 121 7.74 -0.04 -0.03
N ALA A 122 7.61 1.26 0.21
CA ALA A 122 8.73 2.20 0.23
C ALA A 122 9.36 2.28 1.63
N ASN A 123 10.65 1.94 1.72
CA ASN A 123 11.42 1.88 2.96
C ASN A 123 12.32 3.12 3.08
N TYR A 124 11.88 4.08 3.88
CA TYR A 124 12.44 5.42 3.92
C TYR A 124 13.91 5.45 4.37
N ASP A 125 14.25 4.72 5.43
CA ASP A 125 15.65 4.67 5.92
C ASP A 125 16.48 3.65 5.11
N GLY A 126 15.82 2.63 4.55
CA GLY A 126 16.47 1.62 3.70
C GLY A 126 16.93 2.16 2.35
N ASN A 127 16.31 3.23 1.84
CA ASN A 127 16.45 3.70 0.45
C ASN A 127 16.14 2.58 -0.57
N THR A 128 15.10 1.80 -0.25
CA THR A 128 14.70 0.62 -1.01
C THR A 128 13.18 0.53 -1.15
N LEU A 129 12.76 -0.28 -2.10
CA LEU A 129 11.44 -0.90 -2.14
C LEU A 129 11.52 -2.35 -1.63
N SER A 130 10.50 -2.79 -0.91
CA SER A 130 10.22 -4.20 -0.66
C SER A 130 9.03 -4.64 -1.52
N VAL A 131 9.17 -5.72 -2.28
CA VAL A 131 8.09 -6.38 -3.03
C VAL A 131 7.82 -7.74 -2.39
N LEU A 132 6.58 -8.00 -2.02
CA LEU A 132 6.14 -9.27 -1.43
C LEU A 132 5.05 -9.85 -2.33
N LEU A 133 5.32 -11.00 -2.95
CA LEU A 133 4.37 -11.66 -3.83
C LEU A 133 3.31 -12.42 -3.02
N GLY A 134 2.04 -12.25 -3.37
CA GLY A 134 0.90 -12.91 -2.74
C GLY A 134 0.73 -14.35 -3.24
N TYR A 135 0.26 -15.23 -2.37
CA TYR A 135 -0.11 -16.60 -2.74
C TYR A 135 -1.62 -16.77 -2.99
N GLY A 136 -2.41 -15.70 -2.82
CA GLY A 136 -3.85 -15.72 -3.01
C GLY A 136 -4.66 -16.39 -1.88
N ASP A 137 -4.02 -16.70 -0.76
CA ASP A 137 -4.64 -17.23 0.46
C ASP A 137 -4.47 -16.29 1.68
N GLY A 138 -4.11 -15.04 1.41
CA GLY A 138 -3.76 -14.04 2.42
C GLY A 138 -2.32 -14.14 2.93
N SER A 139 -1.53 -15.10 2.44
CA SER A 139 -0.10 -15.21 2.75
C SER A 139 0.80 -14.70 1.62
N PHE A 140 2.02 -14.30 2.00
CA PHE A 140 2.98 -13.65 1.10
C PHE A 140 4.36 -14.31 1.18
N ALA A 141 5.09 -14.25 0.08
CA ALA A 141 6.49 -14.61 0.00
C ALA A 141 7.37 -13.66 0.83
N ASN A 142 8.62 -14.07 1.04
CA ASN A 142 9.63 -13.17 1.59
C ASN A 142 9.88 -11.99 0.65
N GLN A 143 10.23 -10.83 1.22
CA GLN A 143 10.51 -9.64 0.43
C GLN A 143 11.64 -9.83 -0.58
N MET A 144 11.43 -9.26 -1.77
CA MET A 144 12.48 -8.89 -2.71
C MET A 144 12.77 -7.41 -2.57
N THR A 145 14.04 -7.02 -2.63
CA THR A 145 14.46 -5.64 -2.36
C THR A 145 15.03 -4.99 -3.61
N TYR A 146 14.58 -3.77 -3.92
CA TYR A 146 15.06 -2.96 -5.04
C TYR A 146 15.56 -1.61 -4.54
N SER A 147 16.69 -1.12 -5.07
CA SER A 147 17.20 0.20 -4.68
C SER A 147 16.38 1.35 -5.28
N THR A 148 16.16 2.39 -4.50
CA THR A 148 15.54 3.66 -4.93
C THR A 148 16.53 4.83 -4.83
N GLY A 149 16.04 6.06 -4.92
CA GLY A 149 16.77 7.22 -4.41
C GLY A 149 16.65 7.33 -2.88
N SER A 150 17.20 8.42 -2.34
CA SER A 150 17.24 8.69 -0.90
C SER A 150 15.87 9.06 -0.33
N SER A 151 15.53 8.46 0.80
CA SER A 151 14.31 8.72 1.58
C SER A 151 13.03 8.59 0.76
N PRO A 152 12.75 7.37 0.22
CA PRO A 152 11.51 7.12 -0.51
C PRO A 152 10.31 7.25 0.44
N ILE A 153 9.34 8.11 0.10
CA ILE A 153 8.24 8.48 1.01
C ILE A 153 6.84 8.16 0.47
N ALA A 154 6.71 7.97 -0.85
CA ALA A 154 5.45 7.62 -1.48
C ALA A 154 5.70 6.65 -2.64
N VAL A 155 4.80 5.68 -2.80
CA VAL A 155 4.80 4.72 -3.91
C VAL A 155 3.43 4.70 -4.59
N ALA A 156 3.43 4.61 -5.91
CA ALA A 156 2.24 4.33 -6.72
C ALA A 156 2.59 3.33 -7.82
N VAL A 157 1.56 2.69 -8.38
CA VAL A 157 1.69 1.62 -9.37
C VAL A 157 0.79 1.88 -10.55
N GLY A 158 1.21 1.44 -11.73
CA GLY A 158 0.48 1.60 -13.00
C GLY A 158 1.36 1.14 -14.16
N ASP A 159 0.76 0.88 -15.32
CA ASP A 159 1.52 0.61 -16.55
C ASP A 159 1.97 1.96 -17.15
N PHE A 160 3.25 2.30 -17.07
CA PHE A 160 3.79 3.58 -17.54
C PHE A 160 4.46 3.49 -18.91
N ASN A 161 4.52 2.29 -19.50
CA ASN A 161 5.21 2.05 -20.76
C ASN A 161 4.33 1.38 -21.84
N ASN A 162 3.08 1.03 -21.49
CA ASN A 162 2.08 0.33 -22.29
C ASN A 162 2.44 -1.11 -22.69
N ASP A 163 3.14 -1.84 -21.82
CA ASP A 163 3.43 -3.27 -22.01
C ASP A 163 2.42 -4.20 -21.30
N ASN A 164 1.42 -3.63 -20.65
CA ASN A 164 0.40 -4.29 -19.81
C ASN A 164 0.96 -4.93 -18.54
N GLN A 165 2.16 -4.54 -18.10
CA GLN A 165 2.70 -4.91 -16.81
C GLN A 165 2.62 -3.73 -15.84
N LEU A 166 2.36 -4.02 -14.57
CA LEU A 166 2.41 -2.98 -13.54
C LEU A 166 3.86 -2.55 -13.29
N ASP A 167 4.11 -1.27 -13.47
CA ASP A 167 5.34 -0.58 -13.09
C ASP A 167 5.18 0.09 -11.72
N ILE A 168 6.30 0.50 -11.14
CA ILE A 168 6.34 1.21 -9.85
C ILE A 168 6.96 2.60 -10.03
N VAL A 169 6.31 3.62 -9.47
CA VAL A 169 6.89 4.95 -9.30
C VAL A 169 7.05 5.28 -7.81
N VAL A 170 8.20 5.84 -7.46
CA VAL A 170 8.59 6.16 -6.08
C VAL A 170 9.03 7.61 -5.97
N VAL A 171 8.59 8.30 -4.93
CA VAL A 171 9.02 9.67 -4.62
C VAL A 171 10.19 9.63 -3.65
N ASN A 172 11.36 10.13 -4.06
CA ASN A 172 12.57 10.21 -3.25
C ASN A 172 12.73 11.64 -2.72
N ARG A 173 12.35 11.83 -1.45
CA ARG A 173 12.22 13.16 -0.86
C ARG A 173 13.54 13.93 -0.81
N ASP A 174 14.60 13.27 -0.38
CA ASP A 174 15.86 13.93 -0.08
C ASP A 174 16.75 14.10 -1.33
N ASP A 175 16.56 13.24 -2.34
CA ASP A 175 17.21 13.36 -3.65
C ASP A 175 16.51 14.35 -4.59
N ASN A 176 15.27 14.78 -4.27
CA ASN A 176 14.43 15.59 -5.16
C ASN A 176 14.22 14.92 -6.53
N THR A 177 13.89 13.63 -6.50
CA THR A 177 13.64 12.82 -7.70
C THR A 177 12.40 11.95 -7.53
N VAL A 178 11.89 11.45 -8.65
CA VAL A 178 11.09 10.23 -8.69
C VAL A 178 11.90 9.11 -9.34
N SER A 179 11.78 7.89 -8.83
CA SER A 179 12.30 6.67 -9.45
C SER A 179 11.17 5.92 -10.12
N VAL A 180 11.38 5.44 -11.34
CA VAL A 180 10.47 4.54 -12.06
C VAL A 180 11.17 3.19 -12.25
N LEU A 181 10.53 2.12 -11.81
CA LEU A 181 10.99 0.74 -11.99
C LEU A 181 9.98 0.02 -12.87
N LEU A 182 10.41 -0.39 -14.07
CA LEU A 182 9.53 -1.08 -15.01
C LEU A 182 9.36 -2.55 -14.61
N GLY A 183 8.13 -3.04 -14.59
CA GLY A 183 7.79 -4.42 -14.27
C GLY A 183 8.06 -5.36 -15.44
N TYR A 184 8.53 -6.57 -15.16
CA TYR A 184 8.63 -7.62 -16.18
C TYR A 184 7.38 -8.52 -16.22
N GLY A 185 6.45 -8.35 -15.27
CA GLY A 185 5.23 -9.16 -15.15
C GLY A 185 5.45 -10.57 -14.61
N ASP A 186 6.61 -10.84 -14.02
CA ASP A 186 6.93 -12.08 -13.30
C ASP A 186 7.21 -11.82 -11.80
N GLY A 187 6.82 -10.63 -11.32
CA GLY A 187 7.10 -10.14 -9.97
C GLY A 187 8.46 -9.47 -9.82
N SER A 188 9.29 -9.44 -10.88
CA SER A 188 10.56 -8.74 -10.90
C SER A 188 10.52 -7.42 -11.67
N PHE A 189 11.44 -6.52 -11.33
CA PHE A 189 11.50 -5.15 -11.86
C PHE A 189 12.89 -4.82 -12.41
N ALA A 190 12.92 -3.93 -13.40
CA ALA A 190 14.13 -3.31 -13.89
C ALA A 190 14.77 -2.41 -12.82
N ASN A 191 16.06 -2.09 -13.01
CA ASN A 191 16.71 -1.06 -12.21
C ASN A 191 15.98 0.28 -12.39
N GLN A 192 15.95 1.08 -11.32
CA GLN A 192 15.34 2.40 -11.35
C GLN A 192 15.90 3.31 -12.45
N THR A 193 14.99 4.02 -13.11
CA THR A 193 15.29 5.23 -13.88
C THR A 193 14.82 6.44 -13.07
N THR A 194 15.66 7.45 -12.90
CA THR A 194 15.35 8.61 -12.07
C THR A 194 15.04 9.86 -12.89
N TYR A 195 14.07 10.65 -12.40
CA TYR A 195 13.66 11.93 -12.98
C TYR A 195 13.68 13.00 -11.91
N SER A 196 14.26 14.16 -12.21
CA SER A 196 14.31 15.28 -11.27
C SER A 196 12.94 15.91 -11.03
N THR A 197 12.69 16.34 -9.81
CA THR A 197 11.48 17.08 -9.41
C THR A 197 11.84 18.48 -8.88
N GLY A 198 10.84 19.17 -8.32
CA GLY A 198 11.08 20.27 -7.38
C GLY A 198 11.63 19.78 -6.03
N SER A 199 11.88 20.71 -5.10
CA SER A 199 12.47 20.39 -3.81
C SER A 199 11.47 19.71 -2.85
N GLY A 200 11.92 18.66 -2.17
CA GLY A 200 11.16 17.94 -1.14
C GLY A 200 9.82 17.38 -1.64
N PRO A 201 9.79 16.58 -2.71
CA PRO A 201 8.56 15.96 -3.17
C PRO A 201 8.02 15.02 -2.08
N ILE A 202 6.69 14.98 -1.91
CA ILE A 202 6.05 14.25 -0.79
C ILE A 202 4.99 13.23 -1.24
N SER A 203 4.53 13.31 -2.48
CA SER A 203 3.40 12.51 -2.96
C SER A 203 3.46 12.38 -4.48
N VAL A 204 2.84 11.32 -4.99
CA VAL A 204 2.67 11.03 -6.40
C VAL A 204 1.22 10.61 -6.62
N ALA A 205 0.64 11.04 -7.74
CA ALA A 205 -0.64 10.58 -8.24
C ALA A 205 -0.42 10.11 -9.68
N VAL A 206 -1.04 8.99 -10.04
CA VAL A 206 -0.97 8.39 -11.37
C VAL A 206 -2.37 8.38 -11.98
N GLY A 207 -2.45 8.59 -13.28
CA GLY A 207 -3.71 8.61 -14.03
C GLY A 207 -3.52 9.15 -15.44
N ASP A 208 -4.43 8.79 -16.34
CA ASP A 208 -4.52 9.41 -17.65
C ASP A 208 -5.00 10.87 -17.49
N PHE A 209 -4.07 11.82 -17.66
CA PHE A 209 -4.36 13.26 -17.57
C PHE A 209 -4.52 13.94 -18.94
N ASN A 210 -4.28 13.24 -20.05
CA ASN A 210 -4.31 13.81 -21.39
C ASN A 210 -5.43 13.21 -22.28
N ASN A 211 -6.16 12.22 -21.78
CA ASN A 211 -7.22 11.43 -22.44
C ASN A 211 -6.73 10.64 -23.66
N ASP A 212 -5.50 10.16 -23.67
CA ASP A 212 -4.98 9.28 -24.72
C ASP A 212 -5.18 7.79 -24.42
N THR A 213 -5.89 7.47 -23.32
CA THR A 213 -6.18 6.12 -22.84
C THR A 213 -4.95 5.33 -22.39
N GLN A 214 -3.82 6.03 -22.22
CA GLN A 214 -2.59 5.53 -21.62
C GLN A 214 -2.37 6.23 -20.29
N LEU A 215 -1.71 5.52 -19.38
CA LEU A 215 -1.22 6.09 -18.13
C LEU A 215 0.04 6.93 -18.35
#